data_AF-A0A2K0UNU6-F1
#
_entry.id   AF-A0A2K0UNU6-F1
#
_cell.length_a   1.000
_cell.length_b   1.000
_cell.length_c   1.000
_cell.angle_alpha   90.00
_cell.angle_beta   90.00
_cell.angle_gamma   90.00
#
_symmetry.space_group_name_H-M   'P 1'
#
loop_
_entity.id
_entity.type
_entity.pdbx_description
1 polymer ?
#
loop_
_entity_poly.entity_id
_entity_poly.type
_entity_poly.pdbx_seq_one_letter_code
_entity_poly.pdbx_strand_id
1 'polypeptide(L)'
;MASTSTSMSSEALGKEAEIFDRLFQLDGEDVGWIMQRINRHIAACKRYASERPPRWSEALREANEASMIAFAEGMTSIDSKINFYIAHCYKGMGMWREAHKFYMESTVDTQDIYWLQGLQSFSRQKMEGEKDLELRRVRGSGDLRMAYSDMTKLG
;
A
#
# COMPACT_ATOMS: atom_id res chain seq x y z
N MET A 1 -21.52 -36.82 -39.02
CA MET A 1 -20.91 -35.68 -38.31
C MET A 1 -21.66 -34.44 -38.75
N ALA A 2 -22.39 -33.79 -37.85
CA ALA A 2 -23.10 -32.54 -38.14
C ALA A 2 -22.25 -31.38 -37.60
N SER A 3 -21.48 -30.76 -38.49
CA SER A 3 -20.79 -29.51 -38.20
C SER A 3 -21.74 -28.36 -38.50
N THR A 4 -22.62 -28.06 -37.54
CA THR A 4 -23.46 -26.88 -37.61
C THR A 4 -22.58 -25.67 -37.28
N SER A 5 -21.98 -25.08 -38.30
CA SER A 5 -21.33 -23.77 -38.19
C SER A 5 -22.43 -22.72 -38.01
N THR A 6 -22.80 -22.45 -36.76
CA THR A 6 -23.69 -21.34 -36.40
C THR A 6 -22.94 -20.04 -36.68
N SER A 7 -23.10 -19.52 -37.90
CA SER A 7 -22.68 -18.17 -38.26
C SER A 7 -23.50 -17.19 -37.43
N MET A 8 -22.93 -16.67 -36.34
CA MET A 8 -23.56 -15.59 -35.59
C MET A 8 -23.53 -14.32 -36.43
N SER A 9 -24.70 -13.72 -36.67
CA SER A 9 -24.79 -12.46 -37.40
C SER A 9 -24.08 -11.34 -36.62
N SER A 10 -23.50 -10.36 -37.33
CA SER A 10 -22.83 -9.22 -36.66
C SER A 10 -23.77 -8.44 -35.75
N GLU A 11 -25.07 -8.48 -36.01
CA GLU A 11 -26.12 -7.91 -35.15
C GLU A 11 -26.26 -8.67 -33.83
N ALA A 12 -26.12 -10.00 -33.82
CA ALA A 12 -26.15 -10.80 -32.61
C ALA A 12 -24.91 -10.52 -31.73
N LEU A 13 -23.74 -10.40 -32.36
CA LEU A 13 -22.50 -10.03 -31.68
C LEU A 13 -22.54 -8.58 -31.15
N GLY A 14 -23.15 -7.65 -31.88
CA GLY A 14 -23.33 -6.27 -31.43
C GLY A 14 -24.28 -6.16 -30.23
N LYS A 15 -25.37 -6.92 -30.22
CA LYS A 15 -26.29 -6.99 -29.08
C LYS A 15 -25.68 -7.67 -27.86
N GLU A 16 -24.87 -8.70 -28.09
CA GLU A 16 -24.12 -9.35 -27.02
C GLU A 16 -23.18 -8.36 -26.34
N ALA A 17 -22.36 -7.62 -27.10
CA ALA A 17 -21.48 -6.60 -26.56
C ALA A 17 -22.25 -5.52 -25.76
N GLU A 18 -23.39 -5.04 -26.27
CA GLU A 18 -24.25 -4.08 -25.56
C GLU A 18 -24.84 -4.65 -24.25
N ILE A 19 -25.17 -5.94 -24.22
CA ILE A 19 -25.64 -6.64 -23.02
C ILE A 19 -24.51 -6.77 -21.99
N PHE A 20 -23.29 -7.13 -22.42
CA PHE A 20 -22.12 -7.17 -21.55
C PHE A 20 -21.83 -5.78 -20.96
N ASP A 21 -21.80 -4.75 -21.80
CA ASP A 21 -21.55 -3.37 -21.34
C ASP A 21 -22.61 -2.91 -20.33
N ARG A 22 -23.88 -3.29 -20.50
CA ARG A 22 -24.95 -3.00 -19.54
C ARG A 22 -24.87 -3.82 -18.25
N LEU A 23 -24.48 -5.09 -18.33
CA LEU A 23 -24.41 -5.98 -17.16
C LEU A 23 -23.21 -5.68 -16.26
N PHE A 24 -22.15 -5.11 -16.82
CA PHE A 24 -20.91 -4.78 -16.10
C PHE A 24 -20.71 -3.28 -15.89
N GLN A 25 -21.71 -2.46 -16.23
CA GLN A 25 -21.77 -1.07 -15.77
C GLN A 25 -22.09 -1.06 -14.27
N LEU A 26 -21.08 -0.75 -13.46
CA LEU A 26 -21.25 -0.54 -12.02
C LEU A 26 -22.27 0.59 -11.80
N ASP A 27 -23.40 0.26 -11.22
CA ASP A 27 -24.39 1.26 -10.83
C ASP A 27 -24.06 1.87 -9.45
N GLY A 28 -24.89 2.80 -8.99
CA GLY A 28 -24.68 3.45 -7.70
C GLY A 28 -24.78 2.49 -6.50
N GLU A 29 -25.54 1.40 -6.62
CA GLU A 29 -25.67 0.39 -5.57
C GLU A 29 -24.41 -0.49 -5.50
N ASP A 30 -23.88 -0.87 -6.66
CA ASP A 30 -22.61 -1.62 -6.77
C ASP A 30 -21.45 -0.82 -6.15
N VAL A 31 -21.32 0.47 -6.52
CA VAL A 31 -20.31 1.36 -5.94
C VAL A 31 -20.51 1.49 -4.43
N GLY A 32 -21.76 1.60 -3.97
CA GLY A 32 -22.10 1.64 -2.55
C GLY A 32 -21.66 0.38 -1.81
N TRP A 33 -21.90 -0.80 -2.38
CA TRP A 33 -21.49 -2.08 -1.83
C TRP A 33 -19.97 -2.23 -1.78
N ILE A 34 -19.27 -1.87 -2.85
CA ILE A 34 -17.81 -1.84 -2.92
C ILE A 34 -17.23 -0.92 -1.83
N MET A 35 -17.75 0.31 -1.73
CA MET A 35 -17.33 1.25 -0.69
C MET A 35 -17.59 0.69 0.72
N GLN A 36 -18.73 0.03 0.95
CA GLN A 36 -19.01 -0.60 2.23
C GLN A 36 -17.98 -1.69 2.55
N ARG A 37 -17.60 -2.50 1.56
CA ARG A 37 -16.58 -3.55 1.72
C ARG A 37 -15.20 -2.96 2.04
N ILE A 38 -14.77 -1.94 1.30
CA ILE A 38 -13.53 -1.19 1.59
C ILE A 38 -13.56 -0.64 3.03
N ASN A 39 -14.66 0.01 3.42
CA ASN A 39 -14.79 0.60 4.75
C ASN A 39 -14.75 -0.44 5.88
N ARG A 40 -15.24 -1.66 5.67
CA ARG A 40 -15.12 -2.76 6.65
C ARG A 40 -13.65 -3.13 6.89
N HIS A 41 -12.86 -3.25 5.83
CA HIS A 41 -11.42 -3.50 5.93
C HIS A 41 -10.69 -2.35 6.63
N ILE A 42 -10.98 -1.10 6.27
CA ILE A 42 -10.38 0.07 6.95
C ILE A 42 -10.77 0.15 8.42
N ALA A 43 -12.02 -0.20 8.78
CA ALA A 43 -12.43 -0.27 10.18
C ALA A 43 -11.67 -1.37 10.94
N ALA A 44 -11.47 -2.55 10.33
CA ALA A 44 -10.67 -3.61 10.91
C ALA A 44 -9.20 -3.20 11.08
N CYS A 45 -8.61 -2.53 10.08
CA CYS A 45 -7.27 -1.94 10.15
C CYS A 45 -7.13 -1.01 11.37
N LYS A 46 -8.06 -0.06 11.53
CA LYS A 46 -8.07 0.88 12.67
C LYS A 46 -8.18 0.16 14.01
N ARG A 47 -9.01 -0.89 14.08
CA ARG A 47 -9.17 -1.70 15.29
C ARG A 47 -7.85 -2.38 15.67
N TYR A 48 -7.25 -3.13 14.75
CA TYR A 48 -5.97 -3.81 15.02
C TYR A 48 -4.83 -2.85 15.37
N ALA A 49 -4.78 -1.68 14.74
CA ALA A 49 -3.79 -0.64 15.03
C ALA A 49 -3.97 0.02 16.42
N SER A 50 -5.18 -0.01 17.00
CA SER A 50 -5.49 0.61 18.30
C SER A 50 -5.49 -0.35 19.48
N GLU A 51 -5.34 -1.66 19.23
CA GLU A 51 -5.17 -2.68 20.27
C GLU A 51 -3.88 -2.46 21.09
N ARG A 52 -3.82 -3.09 22.27
CA ARG A 52 -2.66 -3.03 23.18
C ARG A 52 -2.21 -4.46 23.55
N PRO A 53 -1.09 -4.97 22.97
CA PRO A 53 -0.23 -4.32 21.97
C PRO A 53 -0.89 -4.22 20.59
N PRO A 54 -0.48 -3.25 19.74
CA PRO A 54 -1.02 -3.14 18.38
C PRO A 54 -0.65 -4.34 17.51
N ARG A 55 -1.59 -4.77 16.68
CA ARG A 55 -1.45 -5.87 15.72
C ARG A 55 -1.18 -5.34 14.32
N TRP A 56 0.03 -4.81 14.13
CA TRP A 56 0.37 -4.06 12.91
C TRP A 56 0.33 -4.89 11.63
N SER A 57 0.71 -6.17 11.69
CA SER A 57 0.71 -7.05 10.52
C SER A 57 -0.72 -7.33 10.03
N GLU A 58 -1.66 -7.54 10.94
CA GLU A 58 -3.07 -7.70 10.62
C GLU A 58 -3.70 -6.40 10.17
N ALA A 59 -3.35 -5.27 10.80
CA ALA A 59 -3.78 -3.96 10.34
C ALA A 59 -3.34 -3.69 8.90
N LEU A 60 -2.06 -3.96 8.58
CA LEU A 60 -1.50 -3.82 7.24
C LEU A 60 -2.21 -4.74 6.23
N ARG A 61 -2.48 -6.00 6.62
CA ARG A 61 -3.22 -6.93 5.75
C ARG A 61 -4.57 -6.35 5.36
N GLU A 62 -5.35 -5.86 6.33
CA GLU A 62 -6.66 -5.26 6.06
C GLU A 62 -6.55 -4.00 5.18
N ALA A 63 -5.55 -3.14 5.39
CA ALA A 63 -5.33 -1.97 4.55
C ALA A 63 -4.97 -2.36 3.10
N ASN A 64 -4.16 -3.39 2.90
CA ASN A 64 -3.81 -3.90 1.56
C ASN A 64 -5.02 -4.54 0.87
N GLU A 65 -5.86 -5.30 1.59
CA GLU A 65 -7.12 -5.84 1.02
C GLU A 65 -8.04 -4.71 0.55
N ALA A 66 -8.17 -3.64 1.34
CA ALA A 66 -8.94 -2.46 0.96
C ALA A 66 -8.38 -1.79 -0.32
N SER A 67 -7.06 -1.64 -0.41
CA SER A 67 -6.37 -1.06 -1.58
C SER A 67 -6.53 -1.95 -2.82
N MET A 68 -6.39 -3.28 -2.69
CA MET A 68 -6.60 -4.21 -3.81
C MET A 68 -8.02 -4.12 -4.37
N ILE A 69 -9.04 -4.03 -3.52
CA ILE A 69 -10.42 -3.83 -3.95
C ILE A 69 -10.55 -2.49 -4.67
N ALA A 70 -10.08 -1.39 -4.06
CA ALA A 70 -10.17 -0.06 -4.67
C ALA A 70 -9.46 0.01 -6.03
N PHE A 71 -8.29 -0.62 -6.15
CA PHE A 71 -7.52 -0.71 -7.39
C PHE A 71 -8.25 -1.52 -8.47
N ALA A 72 -8.76 -2.70 -8.13
CA ALA A 72 -9.48 -3.56 -9.07
C ALA A 72 -10.73 -2.88 -9.65
N GLU A 73 -11.40 -2.07 -8.83
CA GLU A 73 -12.61 -1.33 -9.19
C GLU A 73 -12.31 0.07 -9.77
N GLY A 74 -11.04 0.41 -10.03
CA GLY A 74 -10.63 1.68 -10.63
C GLY A 74 -10.83 2.93 -9.75
N MET A 75 -11.03 2.75 -8.44
CA MET A 75 -11.32 3.81 -7.47
C MET A 75 -10.04 4.54 -7.00
N THR A 76 -9.30 5.13 -7.94
CA THR A 76 -7.96 5.73 -7.71
C THR A 76 -7.90 6.78 -6.60
N SER A 77 -8.96 7.58 -6.44
CA SER A 77 -9.05 8.59 -5.38
C SER A 77 -9.16 7.97 -3.99
N ILE A 78 -9.84 6.83 -3.87
CA ILE A 78 -9.97 6.08 -2.62
C ILE A 78 -8.68 5.34 -2.33
N ASP A 79 -8.10 4.68 -3.33
CA ASP A 79 -6.83 3.96 -3.18
C ASP A 79 -5.71 4.87 -2.64
N SER A 80 -5.62 6.10 -3.18
CA SER A 80 -4.69 7.11 -2.67
C SER A 80 -4.94 7.50 -1.20
N LYS A 81 -6.19 7.47 -0.72
CA LYS A 81 -6.49 7.67 0.70
C LYS A 81 -6.15 6.43 1.54
N ILE A 82 -6.24 5.23 0.98
CA ILE A 82 -5.89 3.97 1.65
C ILE A 82 -4.38 3.87 1.91
N ASN A 83 -3.56 4.39 0.99
CA ASN A 83 -2.10 4.49 1.16
C ASN A 83 -1.70 5.12 2.51
N PHE A 84 -2.52 6.02 3.04
CA PHE A 84 -2.29 6.63 4.34
C PHE A 84 -2.28 5.58 5.47
N TYR A 85 -3.25 4.65 5.45
CA TYR A 85 -3.37 3.59 6.44
C TYR A 85 -2.24 2.56 6.31
N ILE A 86 -1.86 2.22 5.08
CA ILE A 86 -0.72 1.35 4.78
C ILE A 86 0.57 1.98 5.35
N ALA A 87 0.83 3.25 5.05
CA ALA A 87 1.97 3.99 5.58
C ALA A 87 1.99 4.02 7.11
N HIS A 88 0.83 4.22 7.74
CA HIS A 88 0.71 4.23 9.19
C HIS A 88 1.06 2.87 9.82
N CYS A 89 0.68 1.76 9.18
CA CYS A 89 1.04 0.42 9.65
C CYS A 89 2.55 0.16 9.52
N TYR A 90 3.17 0.51 8.38
CA TYR A 90 4.62 0.43 8.21
C TYR A 90 5.39 1.26 9.25
N LYS A 91 4.92 2.48 9.49
CA LYS A 91 5.44 3.33 10.57
C LYS A 91 5.35 2.62 11.93
N GLY A 92 4.21 2.00 12.24
CA GLY A 92 4.00 1.25 13.49
C GLY A 92 4.96 0.09 13.69
N MET A 93 5.39 -0.55 12.60
CA MET A 93 6.40 -1.62 12.58
C MET A 93 7.85 -1.10 12.54
N GLY A 94 8.07 0.22 12.46
CA GLY A 94 9.40 0.82 12.31
C GLY A 94 9.99 0.73 10.90
N MET A 95 9.18 0.34 9.90
CA MET A 95 9.58 0.24 8.49
C MET A 95 9.47 1.61 7.82
N TRP A 96 10.42 2.50 8.11
CA TRP A 96 10.33 3.92 7.71
C TRP A 96 10.45 4.17 6.21
N ARG A 97 11.15 3.29 5.48
CA ARG A 97 11.30 3.39 4.02
C ARG A 97 9.96 3.18 3.32
N GLU A 98 9.27 2.11 3.66
CA GLU A 98 7.96 1.74 3.14
C GLU A 98 6.93 2.78 3.58
N ALA A 99 6.96 3.18 4.85
CA ALA A 99 6.08 4.24 5.36
C ALA A 99 6.24 5.55 4.57
N HIS A 100 7.48 5.98 4.28
CA HIS A 100 7.72 7.19 3.51
C HIS A 100 7.17 7.09 2.10
N LYS A 101 7.43 5.96 1.40
CA LYS A 101 6.91 5.72 0.05
C LYS A 101 5.39 5.90 0.02
N PHE A 102 4.67 5.20 0.89
CA PHE A 102 3.22 5.26 0.93
C PHE A 102 2.68 6.63 1.35
N TYR A 103 3.35 7.35 2.27
CA TYR A 103 2.97 8.73 2.59
C TYR A 103 3.11 9.69 1.40
N MET A 104 4.08 9.47 0.51
CA MET A 104 4.23 10.27 -0.71
C MET A 104 3.14 9.98 -1.75
N GLU A 105 2.64 8.74 -1.78
CA GLU A 105 1.56 8.29 -2.67
C GLU A 105 0.16 8.50 -2.05
N SER A 106 0.09 9.07 -0.85
CA SER A 106 -1.17 9.29 -0.14
C SER A 106 -1.81 10.63 -0.49
N THR A 107 -3.14 10.66 -0.53
CA THR A 107 -3.92 11.90 -0.53
C THR A 107 -4.79 11.99 0.72
N VAL A 108 -5.02 13.21 1.19
CA VAL A 108 -5.89 13.51 2.34
C VAL A 108 -6.75 14.72 2.02
N ASP A 109 -7.79 14.94 2.81
CA ASP A 109 -8.63 16.13 2.65
C ASP A 109 -7.82 17.40 2.99
N THR A 110 -8.23 18.55 2.44
CA THR A 110 -7.47 19.81 2.53
C THR A 110 -7.13 20.21 3.96
N GLN A 111 -8.02 19.91 4.91
CA GLN A 111 -7.82 20.20 6.34
C GLN A 111 -6.64 19.43 6.96
N ASP A 112 -6.27 18.27 6.40
CA ASP A 112 -5.29 17.34 6.95
C ASP A 112 -3.94 17.41 6.21
N ILE A 113 -3.81 18.28 5.19
CA ILE A 113 -2.64 18.31 4.30
C ILE A 113 -1.33 18.60 5.04
N TYR A 114 -1.34 19.53 6.00
CA TYR A 114 -0.16 19.86 6.80
C TYR A 114 0.28 18.70 7.69
N TRP A 115 -0.68 17.88 8.12
CA TRP A 115 -0.38 16.71 8.92
C TRP A 115 0.30 15.62 8.09
N LEU A 116 -0.19 15.39 6.85
CA LEU A 116 0.50 14.50 5.90
C LEU A 116 1.91 14.99 5.57
N GLN A 117 2.10 16.28 5.31
CA GLN A 117 3.43 16.88 5.05
C GLN A 117 4.39 16.71 6.23
N GLY A 118 3.87 16.84 7.46
CA GLY A 118 4.63 16.57 8.67
C GLY A 118 5.11 15.11 8.75
N LEU A 119 4.24 14.15 8.43
CA LEU A 119 4.59 12.73 8.40
C LEU A 119 5.58 12.37 7.28
N GLN A 120 5.44 12.98 6.10
CA GLN A 120 6.39 12.84 4.99
C GLN A 120 7.79 13.33 5.39
N SER A 121 7.88 14.50 6.05
CA SER A 121 9.14 15.06 6.53
C SER A 121 9.76 14.22 7.65
N PHE A 122 8.94 13.79 8.60
CA PHE A 122 9.39 12.98 9.73
C PHE A 122 9.90 11.60 9.30
N SER A 123 9.18 10.92 8.40
CA SER A 123 9.61 9.63 7.85
C SER A 123 10.92 9.76 7.06
N ARG A 124 11.13 10.85 6.33
CA ARG A 124 12.41 11.16 5.68
C ARG A 124 13.55 11.29 6.68
N GLN A 125 13.36 12.07 7.75
CA GLN A 125 14.35 12.25 8.80
C GLN A 125 14.73 10.90 9.46
N LYS A 126 13.76 10.01 9.66
CA LYS A 126 14.01 8.67 10.21
C LYS A 126 14.86 7.81 9.28
N MET A 127 14.57 7.81 7.98
CA MET A 127 15.40 7.11 6.99
C MET A 127 16.83 7.65 6.93
N GLU A 128 17.02 8.97 7.02
CA GLU A 128 18.34 9.60 7.02
C GLU A 128 19.14 9.24 8.29
N GLY A 129 18.48 9.20 9.45
CA GLY A 129 19.10 8.76 10.70
C GLY A 129 19.52 7.28 10.68
N GLU A 130 18.75 6.41 10.04
CA GLU A 130 19.12 4.99 9.84
C GLU A 130 20.38 4.86 8.97
N LYS A 131 20.47 5.63 7.89
CA LYS A 131 21.66 5.65 7.03
C LYS A 131 22.92 6.10 7.79
N ASP A 132 22.80 7.12 8.65
CA ASP A 132 23.94 7.56 9.48
C ASP A 132 24.39 6.48 10.47
N LEU A 133 23.45 5.76 11.08
CA LEU A 133 23.76 4.62 11.96
C LEU A 133 24.40 3.45 11.22
N GLU A 134 23.95 3.14 10.00
CA GLU A 134 24.59 2.13 9.15
C GLU A 134 26.01 2.53 8.75
N LEU A 135 26.21 3.78 8.32
CA LEU A 135 27.53 4.31 7.98
C LEU A 135 28.50 4.25 9.17
N ARG A 136 28.03 4.57 10.39
CA ARG A 136 28.82 4.42 11.63
C ARG A 136 29.17 2.96 11.92
N ARG A 137 28.24 2.03 11.71
CA ARG A 137 28.50 0.58 11.87
C ARG A 137 29.54 0.07 10.88
N VAL A 138 29.44 0.46 9.60
CA VAL A 138 30.40 0.09 8.56
C VAL A 138 31.79 0.63 8.89
N ARG A 139 31.88 1.91 9.29
CA ARG A 139 33.15 2.53 9.70
C ARG A 139 33.77 1.82 10.92
N GLY A 140 32.99 1.58 11.97
CA GLY A 140 33.47 0.85 13.15
C GLY A 140 33.93 -0.58 12.85
N SER A 141 33.26 -1.28 11.93
CA SER A 141 33.66 -2.62 11.50
C SER A 141 34.92 -2.63 10.61
N GLY A 142 35.09 -1.60 9.78
CA GLY A 142 36.31 -1.40 8.98
C GLY A 142 37.52 -1.09 9.85
N ASP A 143 37.35 -0.23 10.85
CA ASP A 143 38.40 0.11 11.81
C ASP A 143 38.83 -1.11 12.65
N LEU A 144 37.87 -1.94 13.08
CA LEU A 144 38.16 -3.21 13.77
C LEU A 144 38.93 -4.19 12.88
N ARG A 145 38.58 -4.30 11.59
CA ARG A 145 39.24 -5.20 10.65
C ARG A 145 40.68 -4.76 10.35
N MET A 146 40.92 -3.46 10.23
CA MET A 146 42.29 -2.92 10.08
C MET A 146 43.12 -3.15 11.34
N ALA A 147 42.56 -2.86 12.53
CA ALA A 147 43.24 -3.11 13.80
C ALA A 147 43.64 -4.59 13.99
N TYR A 148 42.76 -5.53 13.60
CA TYR A 148 43.10 -6.96 13.61
C TYR A 148 44.22 -7.31 12.63
N SER A 149 44.21 -6.73 11.42
CA SER A 149 45.24 -7.01 10.42
C SER A 149 46.62 -6.49 10.81
N ASP A 150 46.69 -5.36 11.53
CA ASP A 150 47.94 -4.78 12.01
C ASP A 150 48.50 -5.56 13.20
N MET A 151 47.64 -6.09 14.09
CA MET A 151 48.09 -7.00 15.16
C MET A 151 48.68 -8.30 14.61
N THR A 152 48.13 -8.87 13.54
CA THR A 152 48.64 -10.11 12.94
C THR A 152 49.94 -9.95 12.14
N LYS A 153 50.35 -8.72 11.81
CA LYS A 153 51.64 -8.45 11.13
C LYS A 153 52.79 -8.22 12.11
N LEU A 154 52.49 -8.08 13.40
CA LEU A 154 53.45 -7.79 14.46
C LEU A 154 53.81 -9.01 15.32
N GLY A 155 53.33 -10.21 14.97
CA GLY A 155 53.70 -11.49 15.57
C GLY A 155 54.33 -12.42 14.55
#